data_AF-J4DPF4-F1
#
_entry.id   AF-J4DPF4-F1
#
_cell.length_a   1.000
_cell.length_b   1.000
_cell.length_c   1.000
_cell.angle_alpha   90.00
_cell.angle_beta   90.00
_cell.angle_gamma   90.00
#
_symmetry.space_group_name_H-M   'P 1'
#
loop_
_entity.id
_entity.type
_entity.pdbx_description
1 polymer ?
#
loop_
_entity_poly.entity_id
_entity_poly.type
_entity_poly.pdbx_seq_one_letter_code
_entity_poly.pdbx_strand_id
1 'polypeptide(L)'
;MTITIRALILITIISIIKNGIYADEVHQEHPEEIEIITENSLIPNDNTKYELKVKDIKIFKYIFNNDTRCKEVKQINKIENPQDPNNDTVQHLTIWKYDRSKHEGRYPLSFSYTKDDEIVVDYGDECDIYVMFAGRWHFYGTGNIKTGKIKTEKFNSEVAKSVVTITSCVLIGILVILNFIVITFIIRLYKTINQMKMSIDRSETRKLLI
;
A
#
# COMPACT_ATOMS: atom_id res chain seq x y z
N MET A 1 -31.56 12.84 30.54
CA MET A 1 -30.49 12.48 31.51
C MET A 1 -29.53 11.45 30.90
N THR A 2 -28.96 11.75 29.73
CA THR A 2 -28.12 10.83 28.92
C THR A 2 -26.83 11.49 28.42
N ILE A 3 -26.62 12.76 28.78
CA ILE A 3 -25.49 13.59 28.34
C ILE A 3 -24.25 13.38 29.24
N THR A 4 -24.42 12.86 30.46
CA THR A 4 -23.34 12.73 31.45
C THR A 4 -22.38 11.57 31.15
N ILE A 5 -22.89 10.44 30.63
CA ILE A 5 -22.04 9.25 30.33
C ILE A 5 -21.12 9.51 29.14
N ARG A 6 -21.62 10.18 28.09
CA ARG A 6 -20.81 10.53 26.90
C ARG A 6 -19.70 11.53 27.23
N ALA A 7 -19.98 12.49 28.12
CA ALA A 7 -18.97 13.44 28.58
C ALA A 7 -17.88 12.76 29.43
N LEU A 8 -18.25 11.82 30.30
CA LEU A 8 -17.30 11.05 31.11
C LEU A 8 -16.39 10.14 30.24
N ILE A 9 -16.94 9.51 29.20
CA ILE A 9 -16.18 8.72 28.22
C ILE A 9 -15.18 9.61 27.47
N LEU A 10 -15.60 10.82 27.06
CA LEU A 10 -14.71 11.75 26.37
C LEU A 10 -13.55 12.21 27.27
N ILE A 11 -13.83 12.51 28.53
CA ILE A 11 -12.82 12.96 29.52
C ILE A 11 -11.83 11.83 29.85
N THR A 12 -12.29 10.58 29.90
CA THR A 12 -11.40 9.42 30.10
C THR A 12 -10.54 9.16 28.88
N ILE A 13 -11.08 9.23 27.65
CA ILE A 13 -10.30 9.12 26.41
C ILE A 13 -9.24 10.23 26.34
N ILE A 14 -9.61 11.48 26.64
CA ILE A 14 -8.66 12.61 26.65
C ILE A 14 -7.62 12.44 27.75
N SER A 15 -7.98 11.92 28.94
CA SER A 15 -7.03 11.62 30.00
C SER A 15 -6.07 10.48 29.63
N ILE A 16 -6.53 9.46 28.90
CA ILE A 16 -5.70 8.37 28.38
C ILE A 16 -4.72 8.91 27.33
N ILE A 17 -5.19 9.74 26.39
CA ILE A 17 -4.33 10.39 25.39
C ILE A 17 -3.31 11.33 26.03
N LYS A 18 -3.70 12.05 27.11
CA LYS A 18 -2.83 13.02 27.78
C LYS A 18 -1.81 12.38 28.72
N ASN A 19 -2.12 11.23 29.33
CA ASN A 19 -1.29 10.60 30.36
C ASN A 19 -0.66 9.25 29.99
N GLY A 20 -0.94 8.64 28.83
CA GLY A 20 -0.40 7.31 28.57
C GLY A 20 -0.49 6.84 27.14
N ILE A 21 0.48 7.23 26.32
CA ILE A 21 1.47 6.27 25.81
C ILE A 21 2.83 6.98 25.86
N TYR A 22 3.41 7.08 27.06
CA TYR A 22 4.86 7.11 27.15
C TYR A 22 5.29 5.72 26.69
N ALA A 23 5.65 5.60 25.42
CA ALA A 23 6.27 4.39 24.92
C ALA A 23 7.55 4.23 25.74
N ASP A 24 7.57 3.18 26.55
CA ASP A 24 8.80 2.63 27.11
C ASP A 24 9.85 2.60 26.00
N GLU A 25 11.10 2.92 26.32
CA GLU A 25 12.25 2.70 25.43
C GLU A 25 12.42 1.18 25.24
N VAL A 26 11.52 0.58 24.47
CA VAL A 26 11.70 -0.77 23.94
C VAL A 26 13.01 -0.72 23.17
N HIS A 27 13.94 -1.61 23.50
CA HIS A 27 15.11 -1.88 22.68
C HIS A 27 14.61 -2.15 21.25
N GLN A 28 14.73 -1.12 20.41
CA GLN A 28 14.11 -1.09 19.10
C GLN A 28 14.97 -1.90 18.16
N GLU A 29 14.53 -3.13 17.94
CA GLU A 29 15.10 -3.98 16.92
C GLU A 29 14.86 -3.37 15.54
N HIS A 30 15.90 -3.46 14.72
CA HIS A 30 15.87 -3.07 13.32
C HIS A 30 14.72 -3.82 12.61
N PRO A 31 13.87 -3.16 11.80
CA PRO A 31 12.86 -3.88 11.04
C PRO A 31 13.52 -4.89 10.10
N GLU A 32 13.11 -6.16 10.18
CA GLU A 32 13.66 -7.26 9.37
C GLU A 32 13.40 -7.10 7.85
N GLU A 33 12.60 -6.12 7.46
CA GLU A 33 12.10 -5.92 6.10
C GLU A 33 12.99 -5.03 5.25
N ILE A 34 14.02 -4.41 5.83
CA ILE A 34 14.91 -3.47 5.12
C ILE A 34 16.38 -3.84 5.34
N GLU A 35 17.18 -3.70 4.28
CA GLU A 35 18.64 -3.73 4.35
C GLU A 35 19.22 -2.42 3.87
N ILE A 36 20.10 -1.84 4.69
CA ILE A 36 20.88 -0.66 4.40
C ILE A 36 22.33 -1.09 4.24
N ILE A 37 22.88 -0.86 3.06
CA ILE A 37 24.25 -1.21 2.71
C ILE A 37 25.05 0.10 2.63
N THR A 38 26.12 0.20 3.42
CA THR A 38 26.98 1.39 3.49
C THR A 38 28.38 1.10 2.95
N GLU A 39 29.11 2.15 2.57
CA GLU A 39 30.53 2.00 2.22
C GLU A 39 31.33 1.51 3.42
N ASN A 40 32.28 0.60 3.14
CA ASN A 40 33.22 0.07 4.13
C ASN A 40 32.56 -0.71 5.27
N SER A 41 31.30 -1.13 5.12
CA SER A 41 30.69 -2.15 5.97
C SER A 41 30.52 -3.47 5.21
N LEU A 42 30.82 -4.57 5.89
CA LEU A 42 30.66 -5.93 5.36
C LEU A 42 29.29 -6.53 5.72
N ILE A 43 28.58 -5.90 6.66
CA ILE A 43 27.29 -6.37 7.16
C ILE A 43 26.19 -5.38 6.77
N PRO A 44 25.05 -5.85 6.24
CA PRO A 44 23.86 -5.03 6.12
C PRO A 44 23.43 -4.51 7.50
N ASN A 45 22.83 -3.31 7.55
CA ASN A 45 22.29 -2.72 8.78
C ASN A 45 23.32 -2.56 9.91
N ASP A 46 24.56 -2.21 9.56
CA ASP A 46 25.61 -1.87 10.52
C ASP A 46 25.20 -0.70 11.40
N ASN A 47 24.77 -1.00 12.62
CA ASN A 47 24.24 -0.03 13.58
C ASN A 47 25.28 1.00 14.05
N THR A 48 26.57 0.82 13.73
CA THR A 48 27.60 1.82 13.99
C THR A 48 27.57 2.97 12.97
N LYS A 49 26.82 2.81 11.87
CA LYS A 49 26.82 3.75 10.73
C LYS A 49 25.70 4.77 10.78
N TYR A 50 24.68 4.55 11.60
CA TYR A 50 23.52 5.43 11.70
C TYR A 50 22.87 5.37 13.08
N GLU A 51 22.11 6.41 13.39
CA GLU A 51 21.16 6.46 14.49
C GLU A 51 19.75 6.10 13.95
N LEU A 52 19.09 5.11 14.55
CA LEU A 52 17.69 4.78 14.26
C LEU A 52 16.78 5.57 15.20
N LYS A 53 15.89 6.39 14.63
CA LYS A 53 14.81 7.08 15.34
C LYS A 53 13.47 6.55 14.88
N VAL A 54 12.68 6.07 15.82
CA VAL A 54 11.30 5.70 15.58
C VAL A 54 10.42 6.84 16.09
N LYS A 55 9.72 7.52 15.17
CA LYS A 55 8.83 8.64 15.53
C LYS A 55 7.45 8.17 15.97
N ASP A 56 6.94 7.11 15.34
CA ASP A 56 5.64 6.49 15.54
C ASP A 56 5.77 4.98 15.33
N ILE A 57 4.71 4.21 15.62
CA ILE A 57 4.66 2.73 15.51
C ILE A 57 5.13 2.21 14.13
N LYS A 58 5.10 3.04 13.08
CA LYS A 58 5.38 2.62 11.69
C LYS A 58 6.42 3.42 10.93
N ILE A 59 7.01 4.47 11.53
CA ILE A 59 7.95 5.36 10.82
C ILE A 59 9.34 5.21 11.42
N PHE A 60 10.22 4.57 10.66
CA PHE A 60 11.62 4.34 11.00
C PHE A 60 12.48 5.35 10.25
N LYS A 61 13.23 6.19 10.97
CA LYS A 61 14.16 7.16 10.39
C LYS A 61 15.59 6.78 10.73
N TYR A 62 16.39 6.55 9.70
CA TYR A 62 17.81 6.23 9.79
C TYR A 62 18.62 7.46 9.47
N ILE A 63 19.35 7.98 10.46
CA ILE A 63 20.17 9.19 10.33
C ILE A 63 21.62 8.74 10.23
N PHE A 64 22.24 8.92 9.07
CA PHE A 64 23.61 8.48 8.84
C PHE A 64 24.60 9.39 9.57
N ASN A 65 25.66 8.79 10.11
CA ASN A 65 26.79 9.55 10.64
C ASN A 65 27.46 10.34 9.50
N ASN A 66 28.15 11.44 9.84
CA ASN A 66 28.72 12.36 8.85
C ASN A 66 29.69 11.72 7.85
N ASP A 67 30.36 10.64 8.23
CA ASP A 67 31.33 9.89 7.42
C ASP A 67 30.71 8.64 6.75
N THR A 68 29.47 8.29 7.11
CA THR A 68 28.76 7.16 6.53
C THR A 68 28.24 7.52 5.14
N ARG A 69 28.46 6.60 4.21
CA ARG A 69 27.99 6.71 2.83
C ARG A 69 27.07 5.54 2.51
N CYS A 70 25.77 5.79 2.43
CA CYS A 70 24.80 4.76 2.05
C CYS A 70 24.89 4.46 0.55
N LYS A 71 25.12 3.19 0.19
CA LYS A 71 25.23 2.72 -1.19
C LYS A 71 23.93 2.19 -1.75
N GLU A 72 23.15 1.50 -0.93
CA GLU A 72 21.97 0.79 -1.39
C GLU A 72 20.99 0.56 -0.25
N VAL A 73 19.69 0.64 -0.56
CA VAL A 73 18.59 0.26 0.32
C VAL A 73 17.76 -0.81 -0.38
N LYS A 74 17.54 -1.93 0.28
CA LYS A 74 16.77 -3.07 -0.25
C LYS A 74 15.60 -3.40 0.68
N GLN A 75 14.53 -3.90 0.09
CA GLN A 75 13.44 -4.56 0.81
C GLN A 75 13.70 -6.06 0.85
N ILE A 76 13.53 -6.65 2.03
CA ILE A 76 13.50 -8.10 2.22
C ILE A 76 12.05 -8.57 2.23
N ASN A 77 11.68 -9.36 1.23
CA ASN A 77 10.40 -10.04 1.18
C ASN A 77 10.60 -11.52 1.50
N LYS A 78 9.96 -12.00 2.58
CA LYS A 78 9.85 -13.43 2.87
C LYS A 78 8.69 -14.00 2.05
N ILE A 79 8.99 -14.89 1.12
CA ILE A 79 8.01 -15.58 0.30
C ILE A 79 7.81 -16.96 0.92
N GLU A 80 6.69 -17.12 1.62
CA GLU A 80 6.28 -18.39 2.19
C GLU A 80 6.00 -19.39 1.06
N ASN A 81 6.55 -20.61 1.19
CA ASN A 81 6.26 -21.68 0.27
C ASN A 81 4.97 -22.41 0.71
N PRO A 82 3.89 -22.39 -0.10
CA PRO A 82 2.63 -23.02 0.28
C PRO A 82 2.71 -24.55 0.47
N GLN A 83 3.73 -25.18 -0.10
CA GLN A 83 3.93 -26.64 -0.04
C GLN A 83 4.87 -27.07 1.09
N ASP A 84 5.73 -26.17 1.58
CA ASP A 84 6.66 -26.42 2.68
C ASP A 84 6.84 -25.14 3.51
N PRO A 85 6.06 -24.97 4.59
CA PRO A 85 6.10 -23.76 5.42
C PRO A 85 7.41 -23.58 6.20
N ASN A 86 8.35 -24.53 6.12
CA ASN A 86 9.69 -24.37 6.70
C ASN A 86 10.73 -23.90 5.67
N ASN A 87 10.34 -23.73 4.41
CA ASN A 87 11.23 -23.37 3.32
C ASN A 87 10.84 -22.01 2.72
N ASP A 88 11.05 -20.96 3.50
CA ASP A 88 10.83 -19.58 3.06
C ASP A 88 11.93 -19.15 2.09
N THR A 89 11.51 -18.62 0.95
CA THR A 89 12.45 -17.99 0.02
C THR A 89 12.56 -16.51 0.36
N VAL A 90 13.78 -16.04 0.63
CA VAL A 90 14.04 -14.62 0.88
C VAL A 90 14.38 -13.92 -0.45
N GLN A 91 13.61 -12.89 -0.79
CA GLN A 91 13.85 -12.04 -1.95
C GLN A 91 14.34 -10.66 -1.50
N HIS A 92 15.47 -10.22 -2.06
CA HIS A 92 16.03 -8.89 -1.83
C HIS A 92 15.73 -7.99 -3.03
N LEU A 93 14.90 -6.97 -2.84
CA LEU A 93 14.50 -6.03 -3.89
C LEU A 93 15.17 -4.68 -3.66
N THR A 94 16.03 -4.24 -4.58
CA THR A 94 16.65 -2.91 -4.51
C THR A 94 15.60 -1.81 -4.71
N ILE A 95 15.47 -0.93 -3.71
CA ILE A 95 14.54 0.20 -3.72
C ILE A 95 15.28 1.45 -4.20
N TRP A 96 16.44 1.71 -3.60
CA TRP A 96 17.28 2.85 -3.89
C TRP A 96 18.74 2.41 -3.97
N LYS A 97 19.50 3.03 -4.88
CA LYS A 97 20.92 2.80 -5.05
C LYS A 97 21.63 4.11 -5.36
N TYR A 98 22.80 4.30 -4.77
CA TYR A 98 23.65 5.43 -5.03
C TYR A 98 24.00 5.52 -6.52
N ASP A 99 23.78 6.70 -7.08
CA ASP A 99 24.11 7.05 -8.44
C ASP A 99 24.88 8.37 -8.43
N ARG A 100 26.16 8.32 -8.82
CA ARG A 100 27.04 9.49 -8.87
C ARG A 100 26.52 10.57 -9.82
N SER A 101 25.71 10.21 -10.83
CA SER A 101 25.14 11.17 -11.76
C SER A 101 23.96 11.96 -11.20
N LYS A 102 23.37 11.52 -10.08
CA LYS A 102 22.24 12.17 -9.41
C LYS A 102 22.70 12.99 -8.21
N HIS A 103 21.93 14.02 -7.85
CA HIS A 103 22.19 14.92 -6.71
C HIS A 103 23.64 15.41 -6.58
N GLU A 104 24.31 15.67 -7.71
CA GLU A 104 25.71 16.11 -7.75
C GLU A 104 26.69 15.10 -7.11
N GLY A 105 26.31 13.82 -7.11
CA GLY A 105 27.09 12.73 -6.53
C GLY A 105 27.06 12.66 -5.01
N ARG A 106 26.15 13.39 -4.35
CA ARG A 106 25.98 13.38 -2.90
C ARG A 106 25.39 12.06 -2.40
N TYR A 107 25.82 11.65 -1.22
CA TYR A 107 25.22 10.55 -0.48
C TYR A 107 24.07 11.08 0.39
N PRO A 108 23.08 10.23 0.71
CA PRO A 108 21.97 10.65 1.57
C PRO A 108 22.45 10.84 3.01
N LEU A 109 21.86 11.83 3.68
CA LEU A 109 22.06 12.14 5.10
C LEU A 109 21.11 11.33 5.98
N SER A 110 19.91 11.06 5.50
CA SER A 110 18.98 10.20 6.20
C SER A 110 18.06 9.46 5.24
N PHE A 111 17.43 8.43 5.75
CA PHE A 111 16.38 7.69 5.07
C PHE A 111 15.22 7.51 6.03
N SER A 112 13.99 7.61 5.55
CA SER A 112 12.78 7.34 6.33
C SER A 112 11.96 6.27 5.62
N TYR A 113 11.55 5.26 6.37
CA TYR A 113 10.74 4.14 5.93
C TYR A 113 9.43 4.14 6.68
N THR A 114 8.34 4.18 5.93
CA THR A 114 7.02 3.82 6.44
C THR A 114 6.70 2.43 5.91
N LYS A 115 6.46 1.49 6.82
CA LYS A 115 6.14 0.11 6.46
C LYS A 115 5.02 0.06 5.41
N ASP A 116 5.32 -0.60 4.29
CA ASP A 116 4.44 -0.85 3.13
C ASP A 116 4.01 0.35 2.27
N ASP A 117 4.52 1.58 2.51
CA ASP A 117 3.94 2.77 1.88
C ASP A 117 4.98 3.65 1.17
N GLU A 118 5.91 4.21 1.94
CA GLU A 118 6.77 5.30 1.47
C GLU A 118 8.20 5.16 1.97
N ILE A 119 9.13 5.53 1.09
CA ILE A 119 10.54 5.69 1.37
C ILE A 119 10.97 7.09 0.97
N VAL A 120 11.58 7.81 1.91
CA VAL A 120 12.15 9.14 1.68
C VAL A 120 13.65 9.08 1.88
N VAL A 121 14.40 9.46 0.86
CA VAL A 121 15.86 9.54 0.87
C VAL A 121 16.26 11.01 0.91
N ASP A 122 16.88 11.45 1.99
CA ASP A 122 17.12 12.86 2.32
C ASP A 122 18.57 13.26 2.06
N TYR A 123 18.77 14.32 1.28
CA TYR A 123 20.07 14.93 0.94
C TYR A 123 20.24 16.35 1.54
N GLY A 124 19.43 16.70 2.53
CA GLY A 124 19.41 17.97 3.25
C GLY A 124 18.39 18.95 2.66
N ASP A 125 18.71 19.52 1.50
CA ASP A 125 17.84 20.50 0.83
C ASP A 125 16.83 19.85 -0.12
N GLU A 126 17.14 18.64 -0.56
CA GLU A 126 16.35 17.84 -1.49
C GLU A 126 16.12 16.45 -0.89
N CYS A 127 15.04 15.81 -1.30
CA CYS A 127 14.78 14.41 -1.01
C CYS A 127 14.23 13.70 -2.23
N ASP A 128 14.53 12.41 -2.35
CA ASP A 128 13.86 11.52 -3.28
C ASP A 128 12.76 10.76 -2.55
N ILE A 129 11.61 10.62 -3.20
CA ILE A 129 10.44 9.94 -2.65
C ILE A 129 10.15 8.71 -3.50
N TYR A 130 10.00 7.58 -2.85
CA TYR A 130 9.61 6.30 -3.42
C TYR A 130 8.33 5.83 -2.77
N VAL A 131 7.41 5.33 -3.58
CA VAL A 131 6.11 4.83 -3.12
C VAL A 131 5.90 3.38 -3.54
N MET A 132 5.28 2.60 -2.68
CA MET A 132 4.87 1.24 -3.00
C MET A 132 3.58 1.29 -3.83
N PHE A 133 3.61 0.76 -5.05
CA PHE A 133 2.41 0.64 -5.87
C PHE A 133 2.35 -0.75 -6.51
N ALA A 134 1.25 -1.46 -6.28
CA ALA A 134 1.03 -2.83 -6.78
C ALA A 134 2.17 -3.81 -6.43
N GLY A 135 2.73 -3.69 -5.22
CA GLY A 135 3.80 -4.57 -4.73
C GLY A 135 5.19 -4.26 -5.33
N ARG A 136 5.38 -3.10 -5.95
CA ARG A 136 6.68 -2.64 -6.45
C ARG A 136 6.96 -1.22 -5.99
N TRP A 137 8.24 -0.95 -5.68
CA TRP A 137 8.70 0.41 -5.40
C TRP A 137 8.83 1.21 -6.67
N HIS A 138 8.29 2.42 -6.65
CA HIS A 138 8.36 3.36 -7.75
C HIS A 138 8.93 4.68 -7.27
N PHE A 139 9.88 5.23 -8.04
CA PHE A 139 10.31 6.60 -7.85
C PHE A 139 9.13 7.54 -8.16
N TYR A 140 8.75 8.34 -7.17
CA TYR A 140 7.66 9.30 -7.27
C TYR A 140 8.16 10.68 -7.72
N GLY A 141 9.29 11.11 -7.18
CA GLY A 141 9.90 12.39 -7.55
C GLY A 141 10.88 12.92 -6.51
N THR A 142 11.44 14.09 -6.82
CA THR A 142 12.36 14.80 -5.94
C THR A 142 11.65 15.97 -5.28
N GLY A 143 11.58 15.97 -3.96
CA GLY A 143 11.10 17.06 -3.11
C GLY A 143 12.20 18.05 -2.74
N ASN A 144 11.81 19.29 -2.44
CA ASN A 144 12.65 20.25 -1.75
C ASN A 144 12.12 20.44 -0.33
N ILE A 145 12.91 20.04 0.67
CA ILE A 145 12.49 19.97 2.07
C ILE A 145 12.16 21.37 2.63
N LYS A 146 12.92 22.40 2.21
CA LYS A 146 12.75 23.78 2.67
C LYS A 146 11.46 24.42 2.16
N THR A 147 11.07 24.12 0.92
CA THR A 147 9.91 24.74 0.26
C THR A 147 8.67 23.88 0.25
N GLY A 148 8.78 22.58 0.58
CA GLY A 148 7.71 21.60 0.48
C GLY A 148 7.26 21.31 -0.96
N LYS A 149 8.00 21.78 -1.97
CA LYS A 149 7.65 21.57 -3.38
C LYS A 149 8.21 20.24 -3.86
N ILE A 150 7.37 19.45 -4.52
CA ILE A 150 7.77 18.20 -5.15
C ILE A 150 7.83 18.38 -6.65
N LYS A 151 8.99 18.12 -7.24
CA LYS A 151 9.16 17.91 -8.68
C LYS A 151 8.96 16.42 -8.93
N THR A 152 7.74 16.07 -9.35
CA THR A 152 7.50 14.73 -9.83
C THR A 152 8.24 14.54 -11.15
N GLU A 153 9.02 13.47 -11.28
CA GLU A 153 9.22 12.93 -12.62
C GLU A 153 7.81 12.60 -13.11
N LYS A 154 7.49 12.91 -14.38
CA LYS A 154 6.19 12.57 -14.95
C LYS A 154 6.02 11.06 -14.85
N PHE A 155 5.48 10.57 -13.74
CA PHE A 155 5.00 9.22 -13.60
C PHE A 155 4.01 9.08 -14.73
N ASN A 156 4.39 8.29 -15.74
CA ASN A 156 4.02 8.55 -17.12
C ASN A 156 2.50 8.65 -17.23
N SER A 157 1.97 9.89 -17.14
CA SER A 157 0.55 10.07 -16.80
C SER A 157 -0.33 9.60 -17.94
N GLU A 158 0.24 9.51 -19.15
CA GLU A 158 -0.34 8.84 -20.30
C GLU A 158 -0.48 7.33 -20.12
N VAL A 159 0.49 6.65 -19.49
CA VAL A 159 0.40 5.22 -19.18
C VAL A 159 -0.65 5.00 -18.09
N ALA A 160 -0.64 5.79 -17.01
CA ALA A 160 -1.66 5.71 -15.96
C ALA A 160 -3.07 5.99 -16.51
N LYS A 161 -3.22 7.04 -17.34
CA LYS A 161 -4.48 7.32 -18.05
C LYS A 161 -4.89 6.18 -18.97
N SER A 162 -3.96 5.64 -19.76
CA SER A 162 -4.23 4.52 -20.67
C SER A 162 -4.69 3.27 -19.93
N VAL A 163 -4.03 2.93 -18.81
CA VAL A 163 -4.41 1.79 -17.97
C VAL A 163 -5.80 1.99 -17.37
N VAL A 164 -6.11 3.19 -16.87
CA VAL A 164 -7.46 3.54 -16.35
C VAL A 164 -8.53 3.48 -17.46
N THR A 165 -8.21 3.96 -18.66
CA THR A 165 -9.14 3.89 -19.82
C THR A 165 -9.38 2.43 -20.24
N ILE A 166 -8.34 1.61 -20.34
CA ILE A 166 -8.48 0.19 -20.72
C ILE A 166 -9.29 -0.57 -19.67
N THR A 167 -8.96 -0.41 -18.38
CA THR A 167 -9.66 -1.11 -17.30
C THR A 167 -11.13 -0.70 -17.20
N SER A 168 -11.45 0.58 -17.36
CA SER A 168 -12.84 1.05 -17.36
C SER A 168 -13.63 0.51 -18.56
N CYS A 169 -13.05 0.46 -19.77
CA CYS A 169 -13.69 -0.15 -20.93
C CYS A 169 -13.99 -1.65 -20.72
N VAL A 170 -13.06 -2.41 -20.13
CA VAL A 170 -13.26 -3.84 -19.84
C VAL A 170 -14.39 -4.04 -18.83
N LEU A 171 -14.43 -3.26 -17.75
CA LEU A 171 -15.48 -3.31 -16.73
C LEU A 171 -16.87 -3.00 -17.31
N ILE A 172 -16.98 -1.98 -18.17
CA ILE A 172 -18.22 -1.64 -18.86
C ILE A 172 -18.65 -2.79 -19.77
N GLY A 173 -17.71 -3.41 -20.51
CA GLY A 173 -18.00 -4.58 -21.34
C GLY A 173 -18.57 -5.76 -20.54
N ILE A 174 -17.95 -6.08 -19.39
CA ILE A 174 -18.44 -7.13 -18.49
C ILE A 174 -19.84 -6.82 -17.98
N LEU A 175 -20.11 -5.58 -17.56
CA LEU A 175 -21.44 -5.15 -17.09
C LEU A 175 -22.52 -5.26 -18.18
N VAL A 176 -22.19 -4.96 -19.43
CA VAL A 176 -23.12 -5.10 -20.56
C VAL A 176 -23.43 -6.59 -20.80
N ILE A 177 -22.42 -7.46 -20.76
CA ILE A 177 -22.60 -8.91 -20.92
C ILE A 177 -23.48 -9.47 -19.80
N LEU A 178 -23.20 -9.11 -18.54
CA LEU A 178 -24.01 -9.55 -17.40
C LEU A 178 -25.47 -9.10 -17.52
N ASN A 179 -25.71 -7.84 -17.91
CA ASN A 179 -27.07 -7.34 -18.15
C ASN A 179 -27.78 -8.14 -19.25
N PHE A 180 -27.08 -8.46 -20.35
CA PHE A 180 -27.66 -9.26 -21.43
C PHE A 180 -28.05 -10.68 -20.96
N ILE A 181 -27.21 -11.31 -20.15
CA ILE A 181 -27.49 -12.64 -19.55
C ILE A 181 -28.73 -12.56 -18.65
N VAL A 182 -28.80 -11.55 -17.77
CA VAL A 182 -29.95 -11.35 -16.86
C VAL A 182 -31.24 -11.12 -17.63
N ILE A 183 -31.24 -10.24 -18.65
CA ILE A 183 -32.41 -9.99 -19.50
C ILE A 183 -32.86 -11.27 -20.20
N THR A 184 -31.92 -12.04 -20.76
CA THR A 184 -32.22 -13.32 -21.41
C THR A 184 -32.87 -14.30 -20.45
N PHE A 185 -32.39 -14.36 -19.20
CA PHE A 185 -32.97 -15.21 -18.16
C PHE A 185 -34.38 -14.77 -17.76
N ILE A 186 -34.61 -13.45 -17.59
CA ILE A 186 -35.94 -12.89 -17.30
C ILE A 186 -36.93 -13.23 -18.42
N ILE A 187 -36.55 -13.07 -19.69
CA ILE A 187 -37.41 -13.40 -20.84
C ILE A 187 -37.78 -14.89 -20.83
N ARG A 188 -36.82 -15.79 -20.53
CA ARG A 188 -37.09 -17.23 -20.43
C ARG A 188 -38.03 -17.54 -19.28
N LEU A 189 -37.82 -16.98 -18.10
CA LEU A 189 -38.72 -17.15 -16.95
C LEU A 189 -40.14 -16.66 -17.25
N TYR A 190 -40.27 -15.47 -17.84
CA TYR A 190 -41.55 -14.90 -18.24
C TYR A 190 -42.30 -15.84 -19.19
N LYS A 191 -41.60 -16.40 -20.19
CA LYS A 191 -42.18 -17.36 -21.13
C LYS A 191 -42.68 -18.63 -20.42
N THR A 192 -41.90 -19.19 -19.50
CA THR A 192 -42.28 -20.39 -18.74
C THR A 192 -43.49 -20.15 -17.84
N ILE A 193 -43.52 -19.01 -17.13
CA ILE A 193 -44.66 -18.63 -16.28
C ILE A 193 -45.94 -18.48 -17.12
N ASN A 194 -45.85 -17.83 -18.28
CA ASN A 194 -47.02 -17.64 -19.14
C ASN A 194 -47.54 -18.98 -19.72
N GLN A 195 -46.63 -19.91 -20.05
CA GLN A 195 -47.01 -21.27 -20.46
C GLN A 195 -47.70 -22.04 -19.33
N MET A 196 -47.20 -21.94 -18.09
CA MET A 196 -47.84 -22.57 -16.93
C MET A 196 -49.24 -21.98 -16.68
N LYS A 197 -49.39 -20.64 -16.74
CA LYS A 197 -50.69 -19.98 -16.58
C LYS A 197 -51.72 -20.49 -17.58
N MET A 198 -51.36 -20.54 -18.87
CA MET A 198 -52.25 -21.06 -19.93
C MET A 198 -52.62 -22.54 -19.72
N SER A 199 -51.74 -23.35 -19.12
CA SER A 199 -52.02 -24.75 -18.80
C SER A 199 -53.00 -24.90 -17.64
N ILE A 200 -52.93 -24.01 -16.64
CA ILE A 200 -53.85 -23.97 -15.49
C ILE A 200 -55.24 -23.53 -15.96
N ASP A 201 -55.35 -22.45 -16.73
CA ASP A 201 -56.63 -21.94 -17.25
C ASP A 201 -57.37 -23.01 -18.10
N ARG A 202 -56.62 -23.79 -18.89
CA ARG A 202 -57.17 -24.94 -19.65
C ARG A 202 -57.63 -26.10 -18.76
N SER A 203 -56.97 -26.32 -17.62
CA SER A 203 -57.34 -27.35 -16.66
C SER A 203 -58.63 -26.99 -15.94
N GLU A 204 -58.78 -25.73 -15.51
CA GLU A 204 -59.98 -25.23 -14.84
C GLU A 204 -61.21 -25.25 -15.76
N THR A 205 -61.06 -24.81 -17.01
CA THR A 205 -62.15 -24.84 -17.99
C THR A 205 -62.65 -26.26 -18.29
N ARG A 206 -61.79 -27.29 -18.26
CA ARG A 206 -62.23 -28.69 -18.39
C ARG A 206 -63.05 -29.17 -17.20
N LYS A 207 -62.76 -28.69 -15.99
CA LYS A 207 -63.51 -29.07 -14.77
C LYS A 207 -64.94 -28.50 -14.75
N LEU A 208 -65.20 -27.41 -15.46
CA LEU A 208 -66.53 -26.78 -15.53
C LEU A 208 -67.46 -27.43 -16.58
N LEU A 209 -66.93 -28.30 -17.44
CA LEU A 209 -67.67 -28.96 -18.52
C LEU A 209 -68.11 -30.40 -18.18
N ILE A 210 -67.82 -30.89 -16.98
CA ILE A 210 -68.18 -32.22 -16.45
C ILE A 210 -69.18 -32.00 -15.30
#